data_AF-A0A6A7BVA8-F1
#
_entry.id   AF-A0A6A7BVA8-F1
#
_cell.length_a   1.000
_cell.length_b   1.000
_cell.length_c   1.000
_cell.angle_alpha   90.00
_cell.angle_beta   90.00
_cell.angle_gamma   90.00
#
_symmetry.space_group_name_H-M   'P 1'
#
loop_
_entity.id
_entity.type
_entity.pdbx_description
1 polymer ?
#
loop_
_entity_poly.entity_id
_entity_poly.type
_entity_poly.pdbx_seq_one_letter_code
_entity_poly.pdbx_strand_id
1 'polypeptide(L)'
;MDANNTTNSTGDPFESAQSRKSIWIGLLWPALYLTILIGSLYAFSSLHRKRQLAKSTRLEPWFPPHRQRDIYLSLLHQEADGTDEKQAQRAPDSVLAAALLQRAFEDIKRIVQLRTSKQALQMLLQRGSVGEELWQRYQHAEQEMEAELKDVIEEDQANGIAPNWGNFIFQSANEMNQNRLLRERIEDAQRPLENERQWWANKKSGMAAELMRELDEDGNSSEAKKATTSDDDAVLVESGGPTQAQGSGKKKKGKK
;
A
#
# COMPACT_ATOMS: atom_id res chain seq x y z
N MET A 1 -28.86 -72.02 92.72
CA MET A 1 -28.11 -70.81 92.37
C MET A 1 -26.86 -71.29 91.64
N ASP A 2 -26.58 -71.11 90.36
CA ASP A 2 -27.16 -70.52 89.14
C ASP A 2 -26.20 -71.04 88.04
N ALA A 3 -26.45 -71.14 86.73
CA ALA A 3 -27.61 -71.25 85.88
C ALA A 3 -27.02 -71.74 84.53
N ASN A 4 -27.59 -72.79 83.93
CA ASN A 4 -27.40 -73.11 82.51
C ASN A 4 -28.57 -72.48 81.76
N ASN A 5 -28.34 -71.69 80.71
CA ASN A 5 -29.27 -71.68 79.59
C ASN A 5 -28.62 -71.28 78.26
N THR A 6 -29.15 -71.92 77.25
CA THR A 6 -28.73 -72.04 75.86
C THR A 6 -29.53 -71.04 75.00
N THR A 7 -28.89 -70.54 73.93
CA THR A 7 -29.46 -70.01 72.66
C THR A 7 -30.56 -68.94 72.70
N ASN A 8 -30.33 -67.83 72.01
CA ASN A 8 -31.06 -67.56 70.76
C ASN A 8 -30.47 -66.40 69.95
N SER A 9 -30.33 -66.68 68.66
CA SER A 9 -30.07 -65.77 67.55
C SER A 9 -31.35 -65.03 67.18
N THR A 10 -31.26 -63.71 67.10
CA THR A 10 -32.09 -62.80 66.29
C THR A 10 -31.17 -61.61 66.00
N GLY A 11 -30.61 -61.36 64.82
CA GLY A 11 -31.21 -61.49 63.51
C GLY A 11 -31.87 -60.17 63.13
N ASP A 12 -31.09 -59.08 63.00
CA ASP A 12 -31.51 -57.91 62.25
C ASP A 12 -30.41 -57.49 61.26
N PRO A 13 -30.75 -57.28 59.97
CA PRO A 13 -29.78 -57.15 58.89
C PRO A 13 -29.60 -55.68 58.53
N PHE A 14 -28.46 -55.08 58.87
CA PHE A 14 -28.00 -53.90 58.14
C PHE A 14 -26.49 -53.78 58.17
N GLU A 15 -25.82 -54.84 57.71
CA GLU A 15 -24.48 -54.66 57.17
C GLU A 15 -24.64 -53.94 55.83
N SER A 16 -24.73 -52.61 55.87
CA SER A 16 -24.37 -51.82 54.70
C SER A 16 -22.87 -52.02 54.50
N ALA A 17 -22.52 -53.09 53.80
CA ALA A 17 -21.28 -53.17 53.06
C ALA A 17 -21.34 -52.05 52.01
N GLN A 18 -21.14 -50.81 52.45
CA GLN A 18 -20.68 -49.73 51.61
C GLN A 18 -19.31 -50.18 51.15
N SER A 19 -19.32 -50.93 50.04
CA SER A 19 -18.18 -51.08 49.16
C SER A 19 -17.56 -49.70 49.10
N ARG A 20 -16.33 -49.57 49.63
CA ARG A 20 -15.50 -48.40 49.39
C ARG A 20 -15.24 -48.38 47.89
N LYS A 21 -16.25 -47.95 47.12
CA LYS A 21 -16.11 -47.64 45.70
C LYS A 21 -14.99 -46.65 45.70
N SER A 22 -13.85 -47.09 45.18
CA SER A 22 -12.61 -46.34 45.32
C SER A 22 -12.89 -44.92 44.88
N ILE A 23 -12.58 -43.95 45.74
CA ILE A 23 -12.78 -42.51 45.44
C ILE A 23 -12.17 -42.18 44.07
N TRP A 24 -11.11 -42.91 43.73
CA TRP A 24 -10.46 -43.01 42.43
C TRP A 24 -11.37 -43.43 41.26
N ILE A 25 -12.24 -44.44 41.40
CA ILE A 25 -13.23 -44.82 40.36
C ILE A 25 -14.26 -43.70 40.13
N GLY A 26 -14.70 -43.02 41.20
CA GLY A 26 -15.67 -41.92 41.10
C GLY A 26 -15.10 -40.66 40.46
N LEU A 27 -13.82 -40.36 40.71
CA LEU A 27 -13.08 -39.23 40.12
C LEU A 27 -12.65 -39.49 38.67
N LEU A 28 -12.50 -40.76 38.28
CA LEU A 28 -12.07 -41.13 36.93
C LEU A 28 -13.11 -40.75 35.86
N TRP A 29 -14.41 -40.90 36.13
CA TRP A 29 -15.47 -40.54 35.18
C TRP A 29 -15.49 -39.05 34.79
N PRO A 30 -15.50 -38.08 35.72
CA PRO A 30 -15.41 -36.67 35.37
C PRO A 30 -14.05 -36.28 34.77
N ALA A 31 -12.95 -36.89 35.20
CA ALA A 31 -11.63 -36.67 34.58
C ALA A 31 -11.58 -37.19 33.14
N LEU A 32 -12.17 -38.36 32.86
CA LEU A 32 -12.30 -38.93 31.52
C LEU A 32 -13.17 -38.04 30.63
N TYR A 33 -14.30 -37.56 31.14
CA TYR A 33 -15.15 -36.61 30.42
C TYR A 33 -14.39 -35.34 30.05
N LEU A 34 -13.63 -34.76 30.99
CA LEU A 34 -12.86 -33.54 30.76
C LEU A 34 -11.71 -33.75 29.77
N THR A 35 -11.00 -34.88 29.85
CA THR A 35 -9.91 -35.20 28.90
C THR A 35 -10.43 -35.41 27.48
N ILE A 36 -11.56 -36.10 27.31
CA ILE A 36 -12.22 -36.24 26.00
C ILE A 36 -12.69 -34.87 25.48
N LEU A 37 -13.29 -34.04 26.35
CA LEU A 37 -13.73 -32.70 25.98
C LEU A 37 -12.56 -31.83 25.52
N ILE A 38 -11.49 -31.75 26.32
CA ILE A 38 -10.29 -30.95 25.99
C ILE A 38 -9.60 -31.51 24.75
N GLY A 39 -9.47 -32.83 24.65
CA GLY A 39 -8.88 -33.49 23.47
C GLY A 39 -9.67 -33.20 22.19
N SER A 40 -11.00 -33.30 22.23
CA SER A 40 -11.85 -33.00 21.08
C SER A 40 -11.81 -31.52 20.70
N LEU A 41 -11.82 -30.61 21.69
CA LEU A 41 -11.72 -29.17 21.46
C LEU A 41 -10.35 -28.80 20.88
N TYR A 42 -9.27 -29.38 21.38
CA TYR A 42 -7.91 -29.16 20.87
C TYR A 42 -7.75 -29.70 19.44
N ALA A 43 -8.25 -30.90 19.17
CA ALA A 43 -8.24 -31.48 17.83
C ALA A 43 -9.04 -30.62 16.84
N PHE A 44 -10.23 -30.16 17.23
CA PHE A 44 -11.05 -29.27 16.40
C PHE A 44 -10.38 -27.90 16.19
N SER A 45 -9.88 -27.27 17.25
CA SER A 45 -9.21 -25.97 17.19
C SER A 45 -7.96 -26.02 16.31
N SER A 46 -7.13 -27.05 16.48
CA SER A 46 -5.92 -27.23 15.68
C SER A 46 -6.24 -27.50 14.20
N LEU A 47 -7.23 -28.35 13.90
CA LEU A 47 -7.65 -28.60 12.52
C LEU A 47 -8.26 -27.36 11.88
N HIS A 48 -9.13 -26.64 12.60
CA HIS A 48 -9.72 -25.40 12.12
C HIS A 48 -8.63 -24.36 11.84
N ARG A 49 -7.69 -24.14 12.76
CA ARG A 49 -6.60 -23.19 12.58
C ARG A 49 -5.68 -23.59 11.42
N LYS A 50 -5.35 -24.88 11.28
CA LYS A 50 -4.60 -25.41 10.11
C LYS A 50 -5.35 -25.15 8.80
N ARG A 51 -6.67 -25.37 8.76
CA ARG A 51 -7.48 -25.09 7.57
C ARG A 51 -7.56 -23.60 7.26
N GLN A 52 -7.63 -22.74 8.27
CA GLN A 52 -7.62 -21.29 8.07
C GLN A 52 -6.25 -20.81 7.54
N LEU A 53 -5.14 -21.35 8.06
CA LEU A 53 -3.79 -21.09 7.54
C LEU A 53 -3.59 -21.63 6.11
N ALA A 54 -4.15 -22.79 5.79
CA ALA A 54 -4.14 -23.32 4.43
C ALA A 54 -4.97 -22.46 3.45
N LYS A 55 -6.05 -21.83 3.92
CA LYS A 55 -6.81 -20.86 3.11
C LYS A 55 -6.03 -19.58 2.89
N SER A 56 -5.35 -19.05 3.92
CA SER A 56 -4.57 -17.82 3.80
C SER A 56 -3.32 -18.01 2.91
N THR A 57 -2.70 -19.19 2.92
CA THR A 57 -1.56 -19.52 2.03
C THR A 57 -1.96 -19.76 0.58
N ARG A 58 -3.25 -20.00 0.29
CA ARG A 58 -3.77 -20.10 -1.08
C ARG A 58 -4.16 -18.74 -1.67
N LEU A 59 -4.08 -17.68 -0.88
CA LEU A 59 -4.36 -16.34 -1.38
C LEU A 59 -3.28 -15.94 -2.39
N GLU A 60 -3.70 -15.31 -3.46
CA GLU A 60 -2.76 -14.77 -4.45
C GLU A 60 -1.90 -13.67 -3.80
N PRO A 61 -0.58 -13.64 -4.06
CA PRO A 61 0.29 -12.59 -3.54
C PRO A 61 -0.17 -11.22 -4.04
N TRP A 62 -0.15 -10.22 -3.15
CA TRP A 62 -0.59 -8.86 -3.47
C TRP A 62 0.33 -8.17 -4.49
N PHE A 63 1.64 -8.43 -4.40
CA PHE A 63 2.64 -7.88 -5.29
C PHE A 63 3.23 -8.97 -6.20
N PRO A 64 3.67 -8.62 -7.42
CA PRO A 64 4.44 -9.52 -8.26
C PRO A 64 5.79 -9.89 -7.58
N PRO A 65 6.42 -10.99 -8.03
CA PRO A 65 7.70 -11.43 -7.46
C PRO A 65 8.75 -10.32 -7.48
N HIS A 66 9.56 -10.26 -6.43
CA HIS A 66 10.49 -9.16 -6.16
C HIS A 66 11.79 -9.29 -6.97
N ARG A 67 11.77 -8.81 -8.21
CA ARG A 67 12.92 -8.91 -9.14
C ARG A 67 14.23 -8.36 -8.58
N GLN A 68 14.22 -7.19 -7.94
CA GLN A 68 15.45 -6.53 -7.48
C GLN A 68 16.11 -7.29 -6.32
N ARG A 69 15.32 -7.81 -5.37
CA ARG A 69 15.74 -8.77 -4.36
C ARG A 69 16.35 -10.02 -5.00
N ASP A 70 15.66 -10.62 -5.96
CA ASP A 70 16.16 -11.85 -6.60
C ASP A 70 17.50 -11.59 -7.32
N ILE A 71 17.67 -10.41 -7.95
CA ILE A 71 18.95 -9.99 -8.54
C ILE A 71 20.02 -9.84 -7.46
N TYR A 72 19.73 -9.12 -6.37
CA TYR A 72 20.67 -8.93 -5.26
C TYR A 72 21.12 -10.27 -4.65
N LEU A 73 20.17 -11.16 -4.34
CA LEU A 73 20.48 -12.48 -3.81
C LEU A 73 21.24 -13.33 -4.83
N SER A 74 20.92 -13.24 -6.13
CA SER A 74 21.70 -13.96 -7.15
C SER A 74 23.16 -13.50 -7.21
N LEU A 75 23.40 -12.18 -7.08
CA LEU A 75 24.73 -11.61 -7.00
C LEU A 75 25.47 -12.08 -5.75
N LEU A 76 24.77 -12.14 -4.61
CA LEU A 76 25.35 -12.62 -3.35
C LEU A 76 25.72 -14.11 -3.40
N HIS A 77 24.86 -14.97 -3.95
CA HIS A 77 25.14 -16.40 -4.06
C HIS A 77 26.19 -16.72 -5.13
N GLN A 78 26.31 -15.91 -6.18
CA GLN A 78 27.39 -16.04 -7.17
C GLN A 78 28.79 -15.89 -6.53
N GLU A 79 28.90 -15.19 -5.40
CA GLU A 79 30.13 -15.05 -4.63
C GLU A 79 30.44 -16.28 -3.76
N ALA A 80 29.43 -17.06 -3.38
CA ALA A 80 29.57 -18.21 -2.48
C ALA A 80 29.95 -19.53 -3.19
N ASP A 81 29.58 -19.70 -4.46
CA ASP A 81 29.78 -20.95 -5.24
C ASP A 81 31.17 -21.09 -5.91
N GLY A 82 32.12 -20.19 -5.59
CA GLY A 82 33.48 -20.18 -6.15
C GLY A 82 34.38 -21.31 -5.67
N THR A 83 34.12 -22.55 -6.12
CA THR A 83 35.02 -23.71 -5.98
C THR A 83 36.04 -23.84 -7.13
N ASP A 84 35.92 -23.02 -8.18
CA ASP A 84 36.88 -22.96 -9.29
C ASP A 84 37.54 -21.56 -9.38
N GLU A 85 38.83 -21.50 -9.06
CA GLU A 85 39.64 -20.30 -8.83
C GLU A 85 39.84 -19.34 -10.04
N LYS A 86 39.13 -19.55 -11.16
CA LYS A 86 39.34 -18.76 -12.39
C LYS A 86 38.12 -17.97 -12.91
N GLN A 87 36.92 -18.14 -12.34
CA GLN A 87 35.72 -17.40 -12.79
C GLN A 87 34.76 -16.93 -11.68
N ALA A 88 35.07 -17.08 -10.40
CA ALA A 88 34.34 -16.38 -9.34
C ALA A 88 34.82 -14.91 -9.25
N GLN A 89 34.51 -14.13 -10.28
CA GLN A 89 34.76 -12.69 -10.25
C GLN A 89 33.71 -12.07 -9.34
N ARG A 90 34.07 -12.00 -8.03
CA ARG A 90 33.27 -11.36 -6.98
C ARG A 90 32.69 -10.05 -7.52
N ALA A 91 31.38 -9.86 -7.36
CA ALA A 91 30.78 -8.61 -7.80
C ALA A 91 31.44 -7.49 -6.98
N PRO A 92 31.87 -6.39 -7.60
CA PRO A 92 32.48 -5.32 -6.83
C PRO A 92 31.47 -4.81 -5.80
N ASP A 93 31.95 -4.47 -4.60
CA ASP A 93 31.09 -4.05 -3.49
C ASP A 93 30.20 -2.84 -3.86
N SER A 94 30.63 -2.02 -4.83
CA SER A 94 29.82 -0.93 -5.41
C SER A 94 28.58 -1.41 -6.17
N VAL A 95 28.66 -2.56 -6.85
CA VAL A 95 27.52 -3.17 -7.56
C VAL A 95 26.58 -3.83 -6.57
N LEU A 96 27.08 -4.50 -5.53
CA LEU A 96 26.24 -5.01 -4.44
C LEU A 96 25.49 -3.88 -3.72
N ALA A 97 26.20 -2.79 -3.40
CA ALA A 97 25.61 -1.59 -2.80
C ALA A 97 24.50 -1.00 -3.71
N ALA A 98 24.77 -0.88 -5.01
CA ALA A 98 23.78 -0.38 -5.96
C ALA A 98 22.57 -1.31 -6.07
N ALA A 99 22.77 -2.63 -6.09
CA ALA A 99 21.69 -3.62 -6.14
C ALA A 99 20.83 -3.58 -4.88
N LEU A 100 21.42 -3.47 -3.69
CA LEU A 100 20.70 -3.31 -2.43
C LEU A 100 19.88 -2.02 -2.40
N LEU A 101 20.45 -0.91 -2.87
CA LEU A 101 19.73 0.35 -2.99
C LEU A 101 18.54 0.25 -3.98
N GLN A 102 18.69 -0.50 -5.07
CA GLN A 102 17.59 -0.77 -6.00
C GLN A 102 16.50 -1.67 -5.39
N ARG A 103 16.87 -2.63 -4.52
CA ARG A 103 15.91 -3.41 -3.69
C ARG A 103 15.13 -2.46 -2.78
N ALA A 104 15.82 -1.66 -1.97
CA ALA A 104 15.20 -0.67 -1.07
C ALA A 104 14.31 0.35 -1.82
N PHE A 105 14.70 0.76 -3.02
CA PHE A 105 13.91 1.64 -3.88
C PHE A 105 12.58 1.01 -4.31
N GLU A 106 12.59 -0.26 -4.70
CA GLU A 106 11.36 -0.98 -5.05
C GLU A 106 10.46 -1.21 -3.83
N ASP A 107 11.04 -1.50 -2.66
CA ASP A 107 10.32 -1.60 -1.39
C ASP A 107 9.61 -0.27 -1.04
N ILE A 108 10.29 0.87 -1.23
CA ILE A 108 9.69 2.19 -1.05
C ILE A 108 8.52 2.43 -2.02
N LYS A 109 8.62 1.99 -3.27
CA LYS A 109 7.50 2.09 -4.22
C LYS A 109 6.30 1.27 -3.74
N ARG A 110 6.54 0.03 -3.30
CA ARG A 110 5.51 -0.89 -2.81
C ARG A 110 4.83 -0.35 -1.54
N ILE A 111 5.59 0.15 -0.56
CA ILE A 111 5.01 0.70 0.68
C ILE A 111 4.20 1.97 0.43
N VAL A 112 4.63 2.84 -0.49
CA VAL A 112 3.85 4.03 -0.88
C VAL A 112 2.52 3.60 -1.53
N GLN A 113 2.54 2.56 -2.38
CA GLN A 113 1.32 2.00 -2.97
C GLN A 113 0.39 1.36 -1.91
N LEU A 114 0.92 0.64 -0.93
CA LEU A 114 0.12 0.10 0.18
C LEU A 114 -0.52 1.24 0.99
N ARG A 115 0.27 2.22 1.41
CA ARG A 115 -0.22 3.35 2.24
C ARG A 115 -1.32 4.15 1.56
N THR A 116 -1.18 4.41 0.26
CA THR A 116 -2.19 5.15 -0.52
C THR A 116 -3.48 4.35 -0.70
N SER A 117 -3.39 3.03 -0.88
CA SER A 117 -4.57 2.17 -1.05
C SER A 117 -5.30 1.84 0.26
N LYS A 118 -4.63 1.89 1.43
CA LYS A 118 -5.21 1.56 2.74
C LYS A 118 -6.51 2.28 3.06
N GLN A 119 -6.52 3.61 2.91
CA GLN A 119 -7.68 4.45 3.26
C GLN A 119 -8.87 4.15 2.35
N ALA A 120 -8.63 4.07 1.04
CA ALA A 120 -9.68 3.75 0.06
C ALA A 120 -10.28 2.36 0.32
N LEU A 121 -9.44 1.38 0.66
CA LEU A 121 -9.88 0.01 0.88
C LEU A 121 -10.66 -0.15 2.19
N GLN A 122 -10.28 0.55 3.26
CA GLN A 122 -11.06 0.62 4.50
C GLN A 122 -12.46 1.18 4.28
N MET A 123 -12.58 2.26 3.49
CA MET A 123 -13.90 2.82 3.15
C MET A 123 -14.75 1.85 2.32
N LEU A 124 -14.16 1.14 1.37
CA LEU A 124 -14.87 0.16 0.54
C LEU A 124 -15.31 -1.08 1.32
N LEU A 125 -14.52 -1.50 2.32
CA LEU A 125 -14.86 -2.59 3.22
C LEU A 125 -16.06 -2.24 4.11
N GLN A 126 -16.09 -1.02 4.68
CA GLN A 126 -17.23 -0.55 5.48
C GLN A 126 -18.53 -0.49 4.67
N ARG A 127 -18.43 -0.21 3.36
CA ARG A 127 -19.58 -0.22 2.43
C ARG A 127 -20.02 -1.63 2.01
N GLY A 128 -19.29 -2.67 2.40
CA GLY A 128 -19.56 -4.06 2.00
C GLY A 128 -19.32 -4.36 0.51
N SER A 129 -18.72 -3.42 -0.22
CA SER A 129 -18.44 -3.55 -1.67
C SER A 129 -17.20 -4.38 -1.99
N VAL A 130 -16.38 -4.66 -0.98
CA VAL A 130 -15.13 -5.43 -1.06
C VAL A 130 -15.20 -6.57 -0.04
N GLY A 131 -14.74 -7.76 -0.42
CA GLY A 131 -14.71 -8.91 0.46
C GLY A 131 -13.62 -8.82 1.54
N GLU A 132 -13.90 -9.42 2.69
CA GLU A 132 -12.96 -9.52 3.83
C GLU A 132 -11.64 -10.23 3.44
N GLU A 133 -11.70 -11.15 2.48
CA GLU A 133 -10.52 -11.82 1.93
C GLU A 133 -9.49 -10.83 1.37
N LEU A 134 -9.95 -9.78 0.66
CA LEU A 134 -9.05 -8.78 0.09
C LEU A 134 -8.38 -7.95 1.19
N TRP A 135 -9.12 -7.64 2.26
CA TRP A 135 -8.57 -6.95 3.43
C TRP A 135 -7.49 -7.80 4.12
N GLN A 136 -7.73 -9.10 4.28
CA GLN A 136 -6.74 -10.02 4.83
C GLN A 136 -5.48 -10.12 3.95
N ARG A 137 -5.64 -10.17 2.63
CA ARG A 137 -4.52 -10.12 1.67
C ARG A 137 -3.71 -8.83 1.82
N TYR A 138 -4.39 -7.68 1.93
CA TYR A 138 -3.73 -6.40 2.15
C TYR A 138 -2.92 -6.38 3.46
N GLN A 139 -3.49 -6.87 4.56
CA GLN A 139 -2.80 -6.93 5.85
C GLN A 139 -1.58 -7.87 5.82
N HIS A 140 -1.69 -9.00 5.12
CA HIS A 140 -0.55 -9.89 4.92
C HIS A 140 0.55 -9.20 4.12
N ALA A 141 0.20 -8.52 3.03
CA ALA A 141 1.16 -7.78 2.21
C ALA A 141 1.83 -6.63 2.98
N GLU A 142 1.10 -5.96 3.87
CA GLU A 142 1.65 -4.94 4.78
C GLU A 142 2.70 -5.55 5.71
N GLN A 143 2.41 -6.70 6.33
CA GLN A 143 3.35 -7.41 7.20
C GLN A 143 4.56 -7.96 6.44
N GLU A 144 4.35 -8.54 5.26
CA GLU A 144 5.42 -9.04 4.40
C GLU A 144 6.37 -7.91 3.99
N MET A 145 5.82 -6.74 3.65
CA MET A 145 6.62 -5.57 3.32
C MET A 145 7.36 -4.99 4.52
N GLU A 146 6.74 -4.93 5.70
CA GLU A 146 7.45 -4.54 6.93
C GLU A 146 8.59 -5.50 7.30
N ALA A 147 8.43 -6.80 7.01
CA ALA A 147 9.49 -7.79 7.19
C ALA A 147 10.63 -7.58 6.19
N GLU A 148 10.33 -7.39 4.91
CA GLU A 148 11.33 -7.08 3.87
C GLU A 148 12.12 -5.80 4.20
N LEU A 149 11.46 -4.74 4.69
CA LEU A 149 12.15 -3.51 5.10
C LEU A 149 13.14 -3.75 6.24
N LYS A 150 12.79 -4.60 7.22
CA LYS A 150 13.69 -4.96 8.32
C LYS A 150 14.84 -5.81 7.83
N ASP A 151 14.55 -6.78 6.97
CA ASP A 151 15.54 -7.67 6.36
C ASP A 151 16.60 -6.86 5.61
N VAL A 152 16.21 -5.86 4.81
CA VAL A 152 17.16 -4.96 4.13
C VAL A 152 18.06 -4.19 5.11
N ILE A 153 17.55 -3.76 6.27
CA ILE A 153 18.36 -3.07 7.30
C ILE A 153 19.31 -4.06 7.98
N GLU A 154 18.81 -5.24 8.33
CA GLU A 154 19.59 -6.28 9.00
C GLU A 154 20.70 -6.81 8.08
N GLU A 155 20.39 -7.06 6.80
CA GLU A 155 21.36 -7.43 5.77
C GLU A 155 22.43 -6.34 5.56
N ASP A 156 22.04 -5.06 5.50
CA ASP A 156 22.99 -3.95 5.37
C ASP A 156 23.95 -3.88 6.56
N GLN A 157 23.38 -3.96 7.77
CA GLN A 157 24.16 -3.95 9.01
C GLN A 157 25.09 -5.16 9.11
N ALA A 158 24.68 -6.32 8.59
CA ALA A 158 25.46 -7.55 8.61
C ALA A 158 26.56 -7.58 7.54
N ASN A 159 26.28 -7.13 6.32
CA ASN A 159 27.21 -7.17 5.19
C ASN A 159 28.26 -6.05 5.23
N GLY A 160 28.07 -5.04 6.09
CA GLY A 160 29.08 -4.03 6.38
C GLY A 160 29.46 -3.17 5.16
N ILE A 161 28.55 -3.03 4.19
CA ILE A 161 28.79 -2.27 2.95
C ILE A 161 29.20 -0.83 3.28
N ALA A 162 28.54 -0.22 4.28
CA ALA A 162 28.98 1.02 4.90
C ALA A 162 28.45 1.14 6.35
N PRO A 163 29.24 1.71 7.28
CA PRO A 163 28.78 1.92 8.65
C PRO A 163 27.57 2.87 8.69
N ASN A 164 26.54 2.51 9.45
CA ASN A 164 25.30 3.28 9.66
C ASN A 164 24.41 3.48 8.41
N TRP A 165 24.59 2.70 7.34
CA TRP A 165 23.87 2.94 6.09
C TRP A 165 22.37 2.59 6.17
N GLY A 166 21.99 1.60 6.98
CA GLY A 166 20.58 1.23 7.23
C GLY A 166 19.68 2.38 7.71
N ASN A 167 20.24 3.40 8.38
CA ASN A 167 19.48 4.59 8.80
C ASN A 167 19.14 5.53 7.62
N PHE A 168 19.98 5.54 6.58
CA PHE A 168 19.89 6.49 5.48
C PHE A 168 19.42 5.86 4.16
N ILE A 169 19.57 4.55 3.98
CA ILE A 169 19.23 3.84 2.73
C ILE A 169 17.80 4.11 2.28
N PHE A 170 16.83 4.05 3.19
CA PHE A 170 15.43 4.31 2.87
C PHE A 170 15.12 5.80 2.65
N GLN A 171 15.87 6.71 3.28
CA GLN A 171 15.75 8.14 3.01
C GLN A 171 16.23 8.42 1.57
N SER A 172 17.41 7.89 1.20
CA SER A 172 17.94 8.00 -0.15
C SER A 172 17.02 7.35 -1.20
N ALA A 173 16.50 6.15 -0.91
CA ALA A 173 15.55 5.46 -1.78
C ALA A 173 14.25 6.26 -1.98
N ASN A 174 13.75 6.92 -0.92
CA ASN A 174 12.59 7.80 -1.03
C ASN A 174 12.87 9.02 -1.91
N GLU A 175 14.01 9.68 -1.73
CA GLU A 175 14.40 10.81 -2.59
C GLU A 175 14.56 10.40 -4.06
N MET A 176 15.10 9.20 -4.32
CA MET A 176 15.16 8.63 -5.67
C MET A 176 13.77 8.40 -6.26
N ASN A 177 12.82 7.92 -5.47
CA ASN A 177 11.44 7.71 -5.94
C ASN A 177 10.75 9.03 -6.26
N GLN A 178 10.95 10.06 -5.43
CA GLN A 178 10.45 11.41 -5.73
C GLN A 178 11.10 12.00 -6.98
N ASN A 179 12.41 11.85 -7.14
CA ASN A 179 13.12 12.31 -8.33
C ASN A 179 12.59 11.63 -9.61
N ARG A 180 12.36 10.31 -9.57
CA ARG A 180 11.76 9.56 -10.68
C ARG A 180 10.38 10.12 -11.04
N LEU A 181 9.52 10.30 -10.05
CA LEU A 181 8.15 10.78 -10.27
C LEU A 181 8.15 12.21 -10.85
N LEU A 182 9.07 13.08 -10.41
CA LEU A 182 9.23 14.41 -10.97
C LEU A 182 9.67 14.36 -12.44
N ARG A 183 10.63 13.51 -12.78
CA ARG A 183 11.08 13.33 -14.17
C ARG A 183 9.97 12.80 -15.07
N GLU A 184 9.22 11.81 -14.59
CA GLU A 184 8.07 11.22 -15.29
C GLU A 184 7.01 12.29 -15.61
N ARG A 185 6.68 13.15 -14.63
CA ARG A 185 5.75 14.27 -14.85
C ARG A 185 6.27 15.31 -15.85
N ILE A 186 7.56 15.62 -15.82
CA ILE A 186 8.18 16.54 -16.79
C ILE A 186 8.11 15.95 -18.19
N GLU A 187 8.41 14.65 -18.33
CA GLU A 187 8.35 13.95 -19.61
C GLU A 187 6.92 13.89 -20.15
N ASP A 188 5.94 13.57 -19.30
CA ASP A 188 4.52 13.55 -19.68
C ASP A 188 4.03 14.94 -20.12
N ALA A 189 4.48 16.01 -19.45
CA ALA A 189 4.20 17.39 -19.85
C ALA A 189 4.89 17.77 -21.17
N GLN A 190 6.05 17.19 -21.46
CA GLN A 190 6.79 17.45 -22.69
C GLN A 190 6.26 16.66 -23.89
N ARG A 191 5.72 15.46 -23.69
CA ARG A 191 5.24 14.56 -24.75
C ARG A 191 4.25 15.22 -25.74
N PRO A 192 3.21 15.98 -25.31
CA PRO A 192 2.27 16.60 -26.25
C PRO A 192 2.77 17.92 -26.86
N LEU A 193 3.87 18.51 -26.38
CA LEU A 193 4.28 19.87 -26.75
C LEU A 193 4.40 20.09 -28.27
N GLU A 194 4.98 19.14 -28.99
CA GLU A 194 5.17 19.29 -30.44
C GLU A 194 3.84 19.20 -31.20
N ASN A 195 2.94 18.31 -30.76
CA ASN A 195 1.60 18.18 -31.33
C ASN A 195 0.75 19.43 -31.05
N GLU A 196 0.81 19.95 -29.82
CA GLU A 196 0.14 21.19 -29.43
C GLU A 196 0.69 22.40 -30.19
N ARG A 197 2.02 22.45 -30.39
CA ARG A 197 2.67 23.50 -31.16
C ARG A 197 2.19 23.51 -32.62
N GLN A 198 2.11 22.34 -33.25
CA GLN A 198 1.61 22.19 -34.62
C GLN A 198 0.11 22.55 -34.72
N TRP A 199 -0.70 22.07 -33.77
CA TRP A 199 -2.11 22.44 -33.67
C TRP A 199 -2.29 23.95 -33.54
N TRP A 200 -1.48 24.60 -32.68
CA TRP A 200 -1.54 26.04 -32.47
C TRP A 200 -1.08 26.84 -33.70
N ALA A 201 -0.07 26.38 -34.42
CA ALA A 201 0.38 27.00 -35.67
C ALA A 201 -0.70 26.92 -36.77
N ASN A 202 -1.36 25.77 -36.92
CA ASN A 202 -2.48 25.60 -37.84
C ASN A 202 -3.68 26.48 -37.46
N LYS A 203 -3.97 26.60 -36.16
CA LYS A 203 -5.04 27.48 -35.67
C LYS A 203 -4.74 28.96 -35.94
N LYS A 204 -3.49 29.40 -35.73
CA LYS A 204 -3.07 30.78 -36.03
C LYS A 204 -3.15 31.12 -37.51
N SER A 205 -2.68 30.22 -38.38
CA SER A 205 -2.76 30.43 -39.83
C SER A 205 -4.21 30.47 -40.31
N GLY A 206 -5.07 29.60 -39.80
CA GLY A 206 -6.52 29.66 -40.06
C GLY A 206 -7.14 30.99 -39.60
N MET A 207 -6.79 31.47 -38.41
CA MET A 207 -7.30 32.75 -37.89
C MET A 207 -6.78 33.96 -38.68
N ALA A 208 -5.53 33.93 -39.14
CA ALA A 208 -4.96 34.97 -39.99
C ALA A 208 -5.60 34.98 -41.39
N ALA A 209 -5.89 33.81 -41.95
CA ALA A 209 -6.57 33.69 -43.23
C ALA A 209 -8.01 34.21 -43.17
N GLU A 210 -8.75 33.89 -42.11
CA GLU A 210 -10.12 34.40 -41.92
C GLU A 210 -10.15 35.92 -41.74
N LEU A 211 -9.22 36.48 -40.96
CA LEU A 211 -9.10 37.93 -40.81
C LEU A 211 -8.86 38.64 -42.15
N MET A 212 -7.95 38.12 -42.98
CA MET A 212 -7.69 38.69 -44.32
C MET A 212 -8.92 38.57 -45.23
N ARG A 213 -9.66 37.46 -45.15
CA ARG A 213 -10.92 37.28 -45.88
C ARG A 213 -11.96 38.32 -45.48
N GLU A 214 -12.12 38.60 -44.19
CA GLU A 214 -13.02 39.65 -43.68
C GLU A 214 -12.58 41.04 -44.15
N LEU A 215 -11.28 41.36 -44.09
CA LEU A 215 -10.73 42.63 -44.59
C LEU A 215 -10.96 42.82 -46.10
N ASP A 216 -10.84 41.76 -46.90
CA ASP A 216 -11.10 41.81 -48.34
C ASP A 216 -12.60 41.93 -48.64
N GLU A 217 -13.48 41.29 -47.85
CA GLU A 217 -14.93 41.44 -47.94
C GLU A 217 -15.41 42.85 -47.50
N ASP A 218 -14.78 43.44 -46.48
CA ASP A 218 -14.99 44.83 -46.07
C ASP A 218 -14.33 45.83 -47.04
N GLY A 219 -13.22 45.46 -47.70
CA GLY A 219 -12.60 46.19 -48.80
C GLY A 219 -13.48 46.24 -50.05
N ASN A 220 -14.10 45.12 -50.41
CA ASN A 220 -15.00 45.02 -51.56
C ASN A 220 -16.39 45.63 -51.29
N SER A 221 -16.83 45.68 -50.02
CA SER A 221 -18.03 46.43 -49.62
C SER A 221 -17.76 47.93 -49.43
N SER A 222 -16.51 48.33 -49.21
CA SER A 222 -16.09 49.73 -49.23
C SER A 222 -15.82 50.24 -50.64
N GLU A 223 -15.50 49.42 -51.64
CA GLU A 223 -15.45 49.88 -53.04
C GLU A 223 -16.84 50.12 -53.66
N ALA A 224 -17.90 49.57 -53.05
CA ALA A 224 -19.29 49.93 -53.33
C ALA A 224 -19.86 51.03 -52.41
N LYS A 225 -19.13 51.48 -51.37
CA LYS A 225 -19.55 52.56 -50.45
C LYS A 225 -18.57 53.74 -50.34
N LYS A 226 -17.45 53.74 -51.05
CA LYS A 226 -16.50 54.86 -51.17
C LYS A 226 -16.96 55.92 -52.19
N ALA A 227 -18.26 56.17 -52.22
CA ALA A 227 -18.86 57.36 -52.82
C ALA A 227 -19.63 58.21 -51.81
N THR A 228 -19.90 57.73 -50.59
CA THR A 228 -20.60 58.49 -49.55
C THR A 228 -20.21 58.01 -48.15
N THR A 229 -19.22 58.64 -47.52
CA THR A 229 -19.26 59.18 -46.14
C THR A 229 -17.84 59.53 -45.69
N SER A 230 -17.64 60.83 -45.52
CA SER A 230 -16.48 61.48 -44.93
C SER A 230 -16.45 61.32 -43.42
N ASP A 231 -15.24 61.16 -42.90
CA ASP A 231 -14.67 61.60 -41.62
C ASP A 231 -15.16 61.08 -40.26
N ASP A 232 -14.12 60.88 -39.42
CA ASP A 232 -14.06 60.82 -37.96
C ASP A 232 -14.57 59.57 -37.23
N ASP A 233 -13.66 58.63 -36.92
CA ASP A 233 -13.57 58.10 -35.55
C ASP A 233 -12.17 57.55 -35.22
N ALA A 234 -11.37 58.37 -34.55
CA ALA A 234 -10.08 57.99 -33.99
C ALA A 234 -10.32 57.22 -32.68
N VAL A 235 -10.32 55.88 -32.75
CA VAL A 235 -10.41 55.04 -31.54
C VAL A 235 -9.05 54.97 -30.86
N LEU A 236 -9.01 55.63 -29.70
CA LEU A 236 -7.94 55.61 -28.70
C LEU A 236 -7.49 54.19 -28.33
N VAL A 237 -6.20 53.92 -28.46
CA VAL A 237 -5.53 52.74 -27.90
C VAL A 237 -5.49 52.89 -26.37
N GLU A 238 -6.33 52.14 -25.67
CA GLU A 238 -6.25 51.97 -24.22
C GLU A 238 -5.09 51.02 -23.89
N SER A 239 -3.88 51.57 -23.86
CA SER A 239 -2.73 50.94 -23.20
C SER A 239 -2.87 51.10 -21.69
N GLY A 240 -3.58 50.17 -21.04
CA GLY A 240 -3.79 50.17 -19.59
C GLY A 240 -3.61 48.78 -18.99
N GLY A 241 -2.39 48.44 -18.60
CA GLY A 241 -2.11 47.27 -17.74
C GLY A 241 -2.68 47.47 -16.32
N PRO A 242 -2.91 46.38 -15.56
CA PRO A 242 -3.63 46.46 -14.30
C PRO A 242 -2.66 46.79 -13.16
N THR A 243 -2.54 48.07 -12.79
CA THR A 243 -1.93 48.44 -11.50
C THR A 243 -2.57 49.68 -10.88
N GLN A 244 -3.22 49.44 -9.74
CA GLN A 244 -3.32 50.28 -8.54
C GLN A 244 -4.08 51.63 -8.56
N ALA A 245 -5.14 51.62 -7.75
CA ALA A 245 -5.32 52.43 -6.53
C ALA A 245 -6.02 53.81 -6.59
N GLN A 246 -6.90 53.96 -5.58
CA GLN A 246 -7.53 55.17 -5.01
C GLN A 246 -8.63 55.87 -5.84
N GLY A 247 -9.82 56.16 -5.31
CA GLY A 247 -10.30 56.00 -3.93
C GLY A 247 -11.63 56.72 -3.65
N SER A 248 -12.10 56.53 -2.41
CA SER A 248 -13.11 57.32 -1.67
C SER A 248 -14.56 57.31 -2.20
N GLY A 249 -15.62 57.24 -1.42
CA GLY A 249 -15.79 57.25 0.03
C GLY A 249 -17.16 57.85 0.34
N LYS A 250 -18.09 57.08 0.93
CA LYS A 250 -19.30 57.66 1.54
C LYS A 250 -19.79 56.81 2.72
N LYS A 251 -19.65 57.39 3.91
CA LYS A 251 -20.17 56.95 5.22
C LYS A 251 -21.70 56.81 5.23
N LYS A 252 -22.23 55.78 5.91
CA LYS A 252 -23.36 55.95 6.85
C LYS A 252 -23.48 54.82 7.91
N LYS A 253 -23.00 55.17 9.11
CA LYS A 253 -23.49 54.89 10.48
C LYS A 253 -24.74 53.98 10.65
N GLY A 254 -24.64 52.96 11.53
CA GLY A 254 -25.79 52.22 12.07
C GLY A 254 -25.37 51.23 13.17
N LYS A 255 -25.69 51.56 14.42
CA LYS A 255 -25.31 50.92 15.69
C LYS A 255 -26.32 49.85 16.09
N LYS A 256 -25.87 48.65 16.47
CA LYS A 256 -26.28 47.88 17.66
C LYS A 256 -25.47 46.61 17.75
#